data_AF-A0A377E5L9-F1
#
_entry.id   AF-A0A377E5L9-F1
#
_cell.length_a   1.000
_cell.length_b   1.000
_cell.length_c   1.000
_cell.angle_alpha   90.00
_cell.angle_beta   90.00
_cell.angle_gamma   90.00
#
_symmetry.space_group_name_H-M   'P 1'
#
loop_
_entity.id
_entity.type
_entity.pdbx_description
1 polymer ?
#
loop_
_entity_poly.entity_id
_entity_poly.type
_entity_poly.pdbx_seq_one_letter_code
_entity_poly.pdbx_strand_id
1 'polypeptide(L)'
;MLNCALTREEVFGPVVNLVRVADGEEALQLANDTEYGLTASVWTQNLSQALEYSDRLQAGTVWVNSHTLIDAKLTVWWDEAVRNGP
;
A
#
# COMPACT_ATOMS: atom_id res chain seq x y z
N MET A 1 11.32 -11.66 0.03
CA MET A 1 10.87 -11.27 -1.33
C MET A 1 9.91 -12.31 -1.86
N LEU A 2 8.74 -11.87 -2.31
CA LEU A 2 7.76 -12.74 -2.99
C LEU A 2 8.20 -12.95 -4.44
N ASN A 3 8.27 -14.21 -4.88
CA ASN A 3 8.77 -14.58 -6.21
C ASN A 3 7.63 -15.10 -7.10
N CYS A 4 6.63 -14.25 -7.35
CA CYS A 4 5.49 -14.51 -8.23
C CYS A 4 5.24 -13.25 -9.08
N ALA A 5 4.93 -13.40 -10.38
CA ALA A 5 4.67 -12.24 -11.23
C ALA A 5 3.51 -11.36 -10.70
N LEU A 6 2.45 -11.99 -10.18
CA LEU A 6 1.29 -11.30 -9.59
C LEU A 6 1.61 -10.45 -8.36
N THR A 7 2.77 -10.66 -7.70
CA THR A 7 3.18 -9.85 -6.55
C THR A 7 4.05 -8.65 -6.95
N ARG A 8 4.45 -8.56 -8.23
CA ARG A 8 5.40 -7.56 -8.73
C ARG A 8 4.83 -6.68 -9.82
N GLU A 9 3.79 -7.13 -10.51
CA GLU A 9 3.21 -6.44 -11.66
C GLU A 9 1.77 -6.00 -11.36
N GLU A 10 1.37 -4.87 -11.92
CA GLU A 10 0.00 -4.38 -11.81
C GLU A 10 -0.97 -5.22 -12.64
N VAL A 11 -1.95 -5.81 -11.97
CA VAL A 11 -2.98 -6.63 -12.60
C VAL A 11 -4.23 -5.78 -12.78
N PHE A 12 -4.42 -5.22 -13.99
CA PHE A 12 -5.61 -4.44 -14.38
C PHE A 12 -6.85 -5.33 -14.64
N GLY A 13 -7.18 -6.20 -13.70
CA GLY A 13 -8.29 -7.15 -13.78
C GLY A 13 -8.85 -7.50 -12.41
N PRO A 14 -9.95 -8.27 -12.34
CA PRO A 14 -10.60 -8.63 -11.08
C PRO A 14 -9.82 -9.73 -10.34
N VAL A 15 -8.55 -9.49 -10.04
CA VAL A 15 -7.63 -10.41 -9.39
C VAL A 15 -7.06 -9.74 -8.15
N VAL A 16 -7.14 -10.43 -7.01
CA VAL A 16 -6.54 -9.99 -5.75
C VAL A 16 -5.53 -11.03 -5.29
N ASN A 17 -4.33 -10.57 -4.94
CA ASN A 17 -3.31 -11.41 -4.33
C ASN A 17 -3.38 -11.31 -2.80
N LEU A 18 -3.37 -12.45 -2.11
CA LEU A 18 -3.39 -12.53 -0.66
C LEU A 18 -2.10 -13.18 -0.16
N VAL A 19 -1.36 -12.47 0.66
CA VAL A 19 -0.10 -12.92 1.24
C VAL A 19 -0.25 -13.01 2.74
N ARG A 20 0.13 -14.15 3.32
CA ARG A 20 0.22 -14.31 4.77
C ARG A 20 1.58 -13.78 5.23
N VAL A 21 1.55 -13.03 6.32
CA VAL A 21 2.72 -12.51 7.03
C VAL A 21 2.68 -12.97 8.49
N ALA A 22 3.84 -13.03 9.13
CA ALA A 22 4.02 -13.39 10.52
C ALA A 22 3.59 -12.27 11.46
N ASP A 23 3.89 -11.02 11.10
CA ASP A 23 3.61 -9.83 11.89
C ASP A 23 3.50 -8.56 11.03
N GLY A 24 3.27 -7.42 11.69
CA GLY A 24 3.14 -6.12 11.03
C GLY A 24 4.44 -5.59 10.44
N GLU A 25 5.60 -6.02 10.95
CA GLU A 25 6.89 -5.58 10.43
C GLU A 25 7.16 -6.24 9.08
N GLU A 26 6.93 -7.55 8.97
CA GLU A 26 6.98 -8.25 7.68
C GLU A 26 5.94 -7.69 6.70
N ALA A 27 4.75 -7.33 7.19
CA ALA A 27 3.72 -6.69 6.36
C ALA A 27 4.23 -5.38 5.73
N LEU A 28 4.85 -4.51 6.52
CA LEU A 28 5.41 -3.24 6.04
C LEU A 28 6.55 -3.45 5.06
N GLN A 29 7.47 -4.39 5.35
CA GLN A 29 8.57 -4.71 4.46
C GLN A 29 8.06 -5.19 3.10
N LEU A 30 7.08 -6.10 3.08
CA LEU A 30 6.51 -6.61 1.83
C LEU A 30 5.65 -5.56 1.10
N ALA A 31 4.94 -4.71 1.83
CA ALA A 31 4.13 -3.65 1.24
C ALA A 31 4.97 -2.55 0.58
N ASN A 32 6.17 -2.26 1.13
CA ASN A 32 7.11 -1.28 0.60
C ASN A 32 8.08 -1.88 -0.44
N ASP A 33 8.18 -3.22 -0.56
CA ASP A 33 9.03 -3.91 -1.55
C ASP A 33 8.37 -3.90 -2.95
N THR A 34 8.10 -2.71 -3.47
CA THR A 34 7.45 -2.45 -4.76
C THR A 34 8.01 -1.19 -5.39
N GLU A 35 8.07 -1.14 -6.72
CA GLU A 35 8.44 0.07 -7.47
C GLU A 35 7.28 1.08 -7.59
N TYR A 36 6.07 0.66 -7.21
CA TYR A 36 4.84 1.46 -7.25
C TYR A 36 4.50 2.03 -5.88
N GLY A 37 3.97 3.26 -5.81
CA GLY A 37 3.61 3.90 -4.54
C GLY A 37 2.31 4.70 -4.56
N LEU A 38 1.31 4.31 -5.37
CA LEU A 38 0.10 5.14 -5.54
C LEU A 38 -0.75 5.23 -4.27
N THR A 39 -1.24 4.08 -3.78
CA THR A 39 -2.08 4.00 -2.58
C THR A 39 -1.81 2.77 -1.75
N ALA A 40 -2.02 2.86 -0.43
CA ALA A 40 -2.06 1.74 0.49
C ALA A 40 -3.27 1.84 1.43
N SER A 41 -3.58 0.75 2.13
CA SER A 41 -4.63 0.76 3.16
C SER A 41 -4.26 -0.12 4.35
N VAL A 42 -4.50 0.40 5.55
CA VAL A 42 -4.32 -0.30 6.83
C VAL A 42 -5.69 -0.66 7.39
N TRP A 43 -5.88 -1.93 7.74
CA TRP A 43 -7.11 -2.42 8.36
C TRP A 43 -6.80 -2.94 9.76
N THR A 44 -7.21 -2.19 10.78
CA THR A 44 -6.96 -2.54 12.19
C THR A 44 -7.96 -1.85 13.10
N GLN A 45 -8.20 -2.46 14.27
CA GLN A 45 -8.96 -1.85 15.36
C GLN A 45 -8.03 -1.11 16.34
N ASN A 46 -6.71 -1.27 16.22
CA ASN A 46 -5.73 -0.63 17.10
C ASN A 46 -5.29 0.72 16.50
N LEU A 47 -5.66 1.81 17.17
CA LEU A 47 -5.34 3.16 16.72
C LEU A 47 -3.82 3.43 16.65
N SER A 48 -3.04 2.90 17.58
CA SER A 48 -1.58 3.08 17.56
C SER A 48 -0.96 2.42 16.34
N GLN A 49 -1.40 1.21 15.99
CA GLN A 49 -0.96 0.53 14.77
C GLN A 49 -1.42 1.27 13.50
N ALA A 50 -2.65 1.79 13.51
CA ALA A 50 -3.15 2.57 12.37
C ALA A 50 -2.25 3.79 12.10
N LEU A 51 -1.88 4.54 13.14
CA LEU A 51 -0.99 5.70 13.01
C LEU A 51 0.43 5.30 12.62
N GLU A 52 1.01 4.31 13.30
CA GLU A 52 2.37 3.84 13.03
C GLU A 52 2.52 3.31 11.60
N TYR A 53 1.61 2.43 11.16
CA TYR A 53 1.70 1.82 9.84
C TYR A 53 1.42 2.82 8.73
N SER A 54 0.52 3.78 8.96
CA SER A 54 0.26 4.83 7.97
C SER A 54 1.46 5.75 7.76
N ASP A 55 2.26 6.02 8.80
CA ASP A 55 3.48 6.84 8.72
C ASP A 55 4.63 6.10 8.02
N ARG A 56 4.68 4.77 8.13
CA ARG A 56 5.77 3.92 7.62
C ARG A 56 5.55 3.39 6.20
N LEU A 57 4.32 3.43 5.69
CA LEU A 57 3.99 2.99 4.34
C LEU A 57 4.48 4.01 3.30
N GLN A 58 5.18 3.52 2.28
CA GLN A 58 5.71 4.33 1.19
C GLN A 58 4.67 4.45 0.07
N ALA A 59 3.60 5.21 0.34
CA ALA A 59 2.54 5.46 -0.62
C ALA A 59 2.07 6.92 -0.60
N GLY A 60 1.61 7.44 -1.74
CA GLY A 60 1.10 8.81 -1.86
C GLY A 60 -0.21 9.05 -1.10
N THR A 61 -1.00 8.00 -0.87
CA THR A 61 -2.20 8.04 -0.02
C THR A 61 -2.33 6.76 0.78
N VAL A 62 -2.54 6.87 2.09
CA VAL A 62 -2.83 5.74 2.95
C VAL A 62 -4.21 5.89 3.57
N TRP A 63 -5.08 4.90 3.36
CA TRP A 63 -6.38 4.82 4.02
C TRP A 63 -6.33 3.97 5.28
N VAL A 64 -7.11 4.33 6.30
CA VAL A 64 -7.33 3.52 7.49
C VAL A 64 -8.77 3.03 7.50
N ASN A 65 -8.96 1.71 7.57
CA ASN A 65 -10.27 1.03 7.57
C ASN A 65 -11.17 1.42 6.39
N SER A 66 -10.56 1.69 5.25
CA SER A 66 -11.22 2.00 3.99
C SER A 66 -10.29 1.72 2.81
N HIS A 67 -10.84 1.68 1.60
CA HIS A 67 -10.08 1.51 0.36
C HIS A 67 -10.83 2.17 -0.81
N THR A 68 -10.10 2.82 -1.72
CA THR A 68 -10.66 3.45 -2.94
C THR A 68 -11.72 4.53 -2.68
N LEU A 69 -11.66 5.21 -1.52
CA LEU A 69 -12.39 6.46 -1.34
C LEU A 69 -11.62 7.57 -2.04
N ILE A 70 -11.99 7.84 -3.28
CA ILE A 70 -11.41 8.91 -4.10
C ILE A 70 -12.31 10.14 -3.95
N ASP A 71 -11.87 11.12 -3.15
CA ASP A 71 -12.40 12.48 -3.16
C ASP A 71 -11.63 13.30 -4.21
N ALA A 72 -12.31 14.15 -4.96
CA ALA A 72 -11.69 14.99 -5.99
C ALA A 72 -10.64 15.98 -5.44
N LYS A 73 -10.62 16.19 -4.11
CA LYS A 73 -9.64 17.01 -3.39
C LYS A 73 -8.50 16.18 -2.78
N LEU A 74 -8.53 14.85 -2.86
CA LEU A 74 -7.37 14.05 -2.46
C LEU A 74 -6.23 14.34 -3.44
N THR A 75 -5.22 15.03 -2.94
CA THR A 75 -3.96 15.24 -3.67
C THR A 75 -3.28 13.89 -3.84
N VAL A 76 -3.45 13.28 -5.01
CA VAL A 76 -2.66 12.16 -5.47
C VAL A 76 -1.54 12.68 -6.37
N TRP A 77 -0.30 12.48 -5.96
CA TRP A 77 0.88 12.90 -6.71
C TRP A 77 1.15 11.91 -7.84
N TRP A 78 0.42 12.06 -8.95
CA TRP A 78 0.52 11.15 -10.10
C TRP A 78 1.92 11.12 -10.75
N ASP A 79 2.65 12.24 -10.76
CA ASP A 79 3.95 12.35 -11.43
C ASP A 79 5.13 11.80 -10.60
N GLU A 80 5.06 11.83 -9.26
CA GLU A 80 6.14 11.32 -8.38
C GLU A 80 5.93 9.84 -8.03
N ALA A 81 4.71 9.41 -7.66
CA ALA A 81 4.43 8.05 -7.19
C ALA A 81 4.53 6.94 -8.26
N VAL A 82 4.58 7.31 -9.55
CA VAL A 82 4.66 6.39 -10.70
C VAL A 82 6.05 6.38 -11.34
N ARG A 83 6.91 7.37 -11.04
CA ARG A 83 8.15 7.56 -11.82
C ARG A 83 9.42 7.74 -11.01
N ASN A 84 9.34 8.22 -9.77
CA ASN A 84 10.49 8.35 -8.87
C ASN A 84 10.01 8.07 -7.44
N GLY A 85 10.22 6.84 -6.97
CA GLY A 85 10.05 6.53 -5.55
C GLY A 85 10.90 7.46 -4.66
N PRO A 86 10.57 7.60 -3.36
CA PRO A 86 11.42 8.29 -2.40
C PRO A 86 12.84 7.69 -2.33
#